data_AF-A0A175W192-F1
#
_entry.id   AF-A0A175W192-F1
#
_cell.length_a   1.000
_cell.length_b   1.000
_cell.length_c   1.000
_cell.angle_alpha   90.00
_cell.angle_beta   90.00
_cell.angle_gamma   90.00
#
_symmetry.space_group_name_H-M   'P 1'
#
loop_
_entity.id
_entity.type
_entity.pdbx_description
1 polymer ?
#
loop_
_entity_poly.entity_id
_entity_poly.type
_entity_poly.pdbx_seq_one_letter_code
_entity_poly.pdbx_strand_id
1 'polypeptide(L)'
;MTAKKPAENRGEVKLAGKKRVSRPNRRAEEDQSEPVSEPPAKKGRLSKRQPETSTNKKSGELKTQGGDAIVPSYSVATNSKDEGEKNYWLMKAEPESRFENDVDVKFSIDDLAARSEPEPWDGIRAYAARNNLRAMKKGDLAFFYHSNCKEPGIVGTMEVVQEHSPDLSAHDPKAPYYDPKSKPSDPKWSVVHVKFRSKFAVPIGLKELREMGAAGKPLENMQMLKQSRLSVSKVSAAEWEYLMGVAEEKASKA
;
A
#
# COMPACT_ATOMS: atom_id res chain seq x y z
N MET A 1 39.11 49.54 44.16
CA MET A 1 39.61 48.38 44.92
C MET A 1 39.26 47.11 44.16
N THR A 2 40.32 46.54 43.58
CA THR A 2 40.68 45.14 43.30
C THR A 2 39.63 44.01 43.31
N ALA A 3 39.81 43.11 42.31
CA ALA A 3 39.52 41.67 42.25
C ALA A 3 38.10 41.25 41.81
N LYS A 4 37.88 40.22 40.98
CA LYS A 4 38.73 39.18 40.36
C LYS A 4 37.90 38.47 39.25
N LYS A 5 38.55 38.17 38.12
CA LYS A 5 38.16 37.20 37.04
C LYS A 5 38.14 35.75 37.59
N PRO A 6 37.61 34.67 36.92
CA PRO A 6 38.16 34.12 35.64
C PRO A 6 37.16 33.35 34.71
N ALA A 7 37.34 33.37 33.38
CA ALA A 7 38.06 32.44 32.47
C ALA A 7 37.19 31.34 31.83
N GLU A 8 37.04 31.48 30.50
CA GLU A 8 36.40 30.58 29.53
C GLU A 8 37.32 29.37 29.25
N ASN A 9 36.74 28.17 29.20
CA ASN A 9 37.42 26.93 28.79
C ASN A 9 36.77 26.43 27.49
N ARG A 10 37.47 26.56 26.35
CA ARG A 10 37.09 25.94 25.07
C ARG A 10 37.87 24.64 24.91
N GLY A 11 37.16 23.52 24.97
CA GLY A 11 37.69 22.20 24.68
C GLY A 11 37.72 21.93 23.17
N GLU A 12 38.90 21.62 22.66
CA GLU A 12 39.13 21.02 21.34
C GLU A 12 38.56 19.60 21.28
N VAL A 13 37.78 19.30 20.25
CA VAL A 13 37.37 17.93 19.91
C VAL A 13 38.18 17.47 18.71
N LYS A 14 39.01 16.44 18.93
CA LYS A 14 39.85 15.78 17.93
C LYS A 14 38.98 15.03 16.90
N LEU A 15 39.12 15.37 15.62
CA LEU A 15 38.63 14.56 14.51
C LEU A 15 39.47 13.27 14.38
N ALA A 16 38.82 12.12 14.59
CA ALA A 16 39.35 10.82 14.23
C ALA A 16 38.97 10.50 12.77
N GLY A 17 39.96 10.55 11.88
CA GLY A 17 39.83 10.09 10.50
C GLY A 17 39.72 8.57 10.41
N LYS A 18 38.69 8.07 9.71
CA LYS A 18 38.65 6.71 9.19
C LYS A 18 38.70 6.77 7.66
N LYS A 19 39.89 6.50 7.11
CA LYS A 19 40.09 6.18 5.69
C LYS A 19 39.37 4.86 5.39
N ARG A 20 38.35 4.89 4.53
CA ARG A 20 37.78 3.69 3.90
C ARG A 20 38.54 3.46 2.60
N VAL A 21 39.26 2.34 2.56
CA VAL A 21 40.04 1.85 1.43
C VAL A 21 39.07 1.33 0.35
N SER A 22 39.19 1.91 -0.83
CA SER A 22 38.59 1.49 -2.09
C SER A 22 39.18 0.14 -2.55
N ARG A 23 38.33 -0.85 -2.82
CA ARG A 23 38.74 -2.12 -3.45
C ARG A 23 38.67 -1.98 -4.99
N PRO A 24 39.70 -2.40 -5.73
CA PRO A 24 39.73 -2.31 -7.18
C PRO A 24 39.01 -3.49 -7.84
N ASN A 25 38.33 -3.17 -8.93
CA ASN A 25 37.69 -4.09 -9.87
C ASN A 25 38.77 -4.77 -10.74
N ARG A 26 38.71 -6.10 -10.92
CA ARG A 26 39.50 -6.83 -11.92
C ARG A 26 38.61 -7.87 -12.65
N ARG A 27 38.38 -7.59 -13.94
CA ARG A 27 38.48 -8.45 -15.16
C ARG A 27 38.98 -9.90 -14.91
N ALA A 28 38.62 -10.94 -15.65
CA ALA A 28 37.99 -11.12 -16.98
C ALA A 28 37.66 -12.62 -17.20
N GLU A 29 36.87 -12.90 -18.26
CA GLU A 29 36.75 -14.17 -19.04
C GLU A 29 36.14 -15.40 -18.29
N GLU A 30 35.28 -16.26 -18.85
CA GLU A 30 35.13 -16.78 -20.21
C GLU A 30 33.66 -16.97 -20.63
N ASP A 31 33.47 -16.85 -21.95
CA ASP A 31 32.29 -17.17 -22.76
C ASP A 31 32.28 -18.66 -23.11
N GLN A 32 31.21 -19.40 -22.77
CA GLN A 32 30.79 -20.60 -23.50
C GLN A 32 29.26 -20.71 -23.49
N SER A 33 28.71 -20.67 -24.70
CA SER A 33 27.31 -20.85 -25.04
C SER A 33 27.00 -22.32 -25.30
N GLU A 34 25.85 -22.82 -24.82
CA GLU A 34 25.17 -23.98 -25.42
C GLU A 34 23.65 -23.78 -25.41
N PRO A 35 22.90 -24.31 -26.41
CA PRO A 35 21.54 -23.87 -26.70
C PRO A 35 20.43 -24.88 -26.28
N VAL A 36 19.27 -24.29 -25.93
CA VAL A 36 17.87 -24.69 -26.21
C VAL A 36 17.38 -26.11 -25.84
N SER A 37 16.32 -26.17 -25.02
CA SER A 37 15.16 -27.06 -25.28
C SER A 37 13.88 -26.54 -24.60
N GLU A 38 12.83 -26.31 -25.40
CA GLU A 38 11.44 -26.11 -24.97
C GLU A 38 10.77 -27.48 -24.70
N PRO A 39 9.84 -27.58 -23.72
CA PRO A 39 8.88 -28.68 -23.67
C PRO A 39 7.51 -28.29 -24.29
N PRO A 40 6.76 -29.27 -24.82
CA PRO A 40 5.69 -29.04 -25.80
C PRO A 40 4.31 -28.75 -25.19
N ALA A 41 3.46 -28.15 -26.04
CA ALA A 41 2.06 -27.87 -25.81
C ALA A 41 1.18 -29.12 -25.57
N LYS A 42 0.28 -29.05 -24.57
CA LYS A 42 -0.87 -29.96 -24.45
C LYS A 42 -2.15 -29.26 -24.92
N LYS A 43 -2.69 -29.76 -26.04
CA LYS A 43 -4.06 -29.52 -26.50
C LYS A 43 -5.04 -30.35 -25.66
N GLY A 44 -6.11 -29.72 -25.17
CA GLY A 44 -7.15 -30.37 -24.37
C GLY A 44 -8.52 -29.69 -24.50
N ARG A 45 -9.15 -29.90 -25.66
CA ARG A 45 -10.59 -30.09 -25.93
C ARG A 45 -11.65 -29.22 -25.22
N LEU A 46 -12.33 -28.44 -26.06
CA LEU A 46 -13.65 -27.80 -25.90
C LEU A 46 -14.75 -28.75 -25.35
N SER A 47 -15.61 -28.22 -24.47
CA SER A 47 -17.04 -28.58 -24.44
C SER A 47 -17.91 -27.34 -24.16
N LYS A 48 -18.67 -26.94 -25.18
CA LYS A 48 -19.82 -26.03 -25.10
C LYS A 48 -20.96 -26.72 -24.34
N ARG A 49 -21.65 -26.00 -23.44
CA ARG A 49 -23.09 -26.13 -23.21
C ARG A 49 -23.65 -24.82 -22.66
N GLN A 50 -24.63 -24.29 -23.36
CA GLN A 50 -25.43 -23.11 -23.06
C GLN A 50 -26.58 -23.44 -22.08
N PRO A 51 -27.22 -22.42 -21.47
CA PRO A 51 -28.07 -22.59 -20.30
C PRO A 51 -29.55 -22.77 -20.66
N GLU A 52 -30.29 -23.44 -19.78
CA GLU A 52 -31.75 -23.47 -19.81
C GLU A 52 -32.33 -22.74 -18.60
N THR A 53 -33.24 -21.82 -18.91
CA THR A 53 -34.08 -21.05 -18.00
C THR A 53 -35.18 -21.92 -17.41
N SER A 54 -35.50 -21.73 -16.13
CA SER A 54 -36.78 -22.18 -15.58
C SER A 54 -37.25 -21.19 -14.52
N THR A 55 -38.24 -20.40 -14.92
CA THR A 55 -39.12 -19.60 -14.07
C THR A 55 -39.94 -20.52 -13.18
N ASN A 56 -40.09 -20.19 -11.89
CA ASN A 56 -41.33 -20.50 -11.20
C ASN A 56 -41.70 -19.45 -10.16
N LYS A 57 -42.88 -18.87 -10.37
CA LYS A 57 -43.64 -18.00 -9.48
C LYS A 57 -44.18 -18.84 -8.32
N LYS A 58 -44.09 -18.35 -7.09
CA LYS A 58 -45.14 -18.58 -6.09
C LYS A 58 -45.21 -17.42 -5.09
N SER A 59 -46.37 -16.79 -5.12
CA SER A 59 -46.92 -15.82 -4.19
C SER A 59 -47.11 -16.40 -2.79
N GLY A 60 -46.85 -15.60 -1.77
CA GLY A 60 -47.19 -15.87 -0.38
C GLY A 60 -47.26 -14.56 0.39
N GLU A 61 -48.48 -14.13 0.66
CA GLU A 61 -48.88 -12.89 1.32
C GLU A 61 -48.86 -13.10 2.84
N LEU A 62 -48.25 -12.19 3.60
CA LEU A 62 -48.47 -12.09 5.05
C LEU A 62 -48.43 -10.63 5.49
N LYS A 63 -49.51 -10.26 6.17
CA LYS A 63 -49.83 -8.98 6.83
C LYS A 63 -49.22 -8.94 8.22
N THR A 64 -48.75 -7.76 8.66
CA THR A 64 -48.94 -7.12 9.99
C THR A 64 -47.96 -5.93 10.10
N GLN A 65 -48.43 -4.68 10.06
CA GLN A 65 -48.81 -3.82 11.20
C GLN A 65 -47.65 -3.38 12.12
N GLY A 66 -47.43 -2.06 12.17
CA GLY A 66 -47.10 -1.35 13.40
C GLY A 66 -45.73 -0.65 13.44
N GLY A 67 -45.77 0.68 13.60
CA GLY A 67 -44.72 1.43 14.31
C GLY A 67 -43.97 2.47 13.49
N ASP A 68 -44.45 3.71 13.53
CA ASP A 68 -43.74 4.90 13.08
C ASP A 68 -42.48 5.15 13.92
N ALA A 69 -41.33 5.28 13.27
CA ALA A 69 -40.16 5.95 13.81
C ALA A 69 -39.49 6.74 12.69
N ILE A 70 -39.81 8.03 12.63
CA ILE A 70 -39.18 9.01 11.75
C ILE A 70 -37.75 9.24 12.25
N VAL A 71 -36.77 8.63 11.59
CA VAL A 71 -35.35 9.00 11.70
C VAL A 71 -35.04 10.03 10.60
N PRO A 72 -34.46 11.20 10.92
CA PRO A 72 -34.08 12.16 9.89
C PRO A 72 -32.90 11.59 9.08
N SER A 73 -33.15 11.32 7.80
CA SER A 73 -32.09 10.97 6.86
C SER A 73 -31.29 12.23 6.51
N TYR A 74 -30.01 12.27 6.88
CA TYR A 74 -29.07 13.22 6.30
C TYR A 74 -28.67 12.72 4.91
N SER A 75 -29.43 13.14 3.90
CA SER A 75 -29.04 12.98 2.51
C SER A 75 -27.98 14.03 2.18
N VAL A 76 -26.71 13.64 2.19
CA VAL A 76 -25.66 14.42 1.53
C VAL A 76 -25.81 14.14 0.03
N ALA A 77 -26.27 15.15 -0.70
CA ALA A 77 -26.38 15.10 -2.15
C ALA A 77 -24.97 15.08 -2.76
N THR A 78 -24.45 13.90 -3.11
CA THR A 78 -23.28 13.77 -3.98
C THR A 78 -23.74 13.88 -5.42
N ASN A 79 -23.53 15.07 -5.99
CA ASN A 79 -23.76 15.33 -7.40
C ASN A 79 -22.50 14.90 -8.18
N SER A 80 -22.40 13.62 -8.52
CA SER A 80 -21.32 13.10 -9.38
C SER A 80 -21.85 12.02 -10.32
N LYS A 81 -22.69 12.46 -11.26
CA LYS A 81 -22.97 11.73 -12.51
C LYS A 81 -21.71 11.74 -13.37
N ASP A 82 -20.91 10.67 -13.26
CA ASP A 82 -19.97 10.09 -14.28
C ASP A 82 -18.74 9.41 -13.66
N GLU A 83 -18.82 8.86 -12.44
CA GLU A 83 -17.70 8.10 -11.88
C GLU A 83 -18.10 6.62 -11.73
N GLY A 84 -17.51 5.76 -12.55
CA GLY A 84 -17.58 4.31 -12.33
C GLY A 84 -17.17 3.97 -10.90
N GLU A 85 -17.75 2.90 -10.35
CA GLU A 85 -17.50 2.46 -8.97
C GLU A 85 -15.98 2.33 -8.72
N LYS A 86 -15.44 3.18 -7.83
CA LYS A 86 -14.01 3.18 -7.47
C LYS A 86 -13.70 1.96 -6.61
N ASN A 87 -12.51 1.39 -6.78
CA ASN A 87 -11.99 0.42 -5.82
C ASN A 87 -11.17 1.12 -4.74
N TYR A 88 -11.15 0.52 -3.55
CA TYR A 88 -10.42 1.02 -2.40
C TYR A 88 -9.35 0.04 -1.95
N TRP A 89 -8.24 0.60 -1.49
CA TRP A 89 -7.04 -0.15 -1.16
C TRP A 89 -6.40 0.35 0.14
N LEU A 90 -5.48 -0.45 0.68
CA LEU A 90 -4.57 -0.04 1.74
C LEU A 90 -3.17 -0.52 1.37
N MET A 91 -2.20 0.39 1.44
CA MET A 91 -0.83 0.15 1.03
C MET A 91 0.12 0.56 2.16
N LYS A 92 1.00 -0.36 2.54
CA LYS A 92 1.93 -0.20 3.66
C LYS A 92 3.27 0.34 3.17
N ALA A 93 3.82 1.30 3.92
CA ALA A 93 5.21 1.75 3.80
C ALA A 93 5.81 1.98 5.20
N GLU A 94 7.13 2.11 5.28
CA GLU A 94 7.84 2.22 6.56
C GLU A 94 8.32 3.66 6.77
N PRO A 95 7.80 4.41 7.76
CA PRO A 95 8.16 5.83 7.95
C PRO A 95 9.48 6.02 8.73
N GLU A 96 9.97 4.97 9.39
CA GLU A 96 11.22 4.98 10.16
C GLU A 96 12.34 4.29 9.35
N SER A 97 13.59 4.70 9.57
CA SER A 97 14.72 4.13 8.84
C SER A 97 14.90 2.64 9.11
N ARG A 98 15.00 1.87 8.03
CA ARG A 98 15.36 0.46 8.03
C ARG A 98 16.13 0.15 6.77
N PHE A 99 17.21 -0.62 6.90
CA PHE A 99 18.05 -0.98 5.76
C PHE A 99 17.64 -2.34 5.19
N GLU A 100 17.51 -2.40 3.86
CA GLU A 100 17.39 -3.60 3.05
C GLU A 100 18.49 -3.56 1.98
N ASN A 101 19.36 -4.57 1.95
CA ASN A 101 20.54 -4.60 1.05
C ASN A 101 21.33 -3.27 1.05
N ASP A 102 21.66 -2.77 2.24
CA ASP A 102 22.39 -1.51 2.48
C ASP A 102 21.70 -0.22 1.97
N VAL A 103 20.41 -0.29 1.60
CA VAL A 103 19.59 0.86 1.20
C VAL A 103 18.52 1.14 2.26
N ASP A 104 18.39 2.38 2.69
CA ASP A 104 17.30 2.79 3.59
C ASP A 104 15.97 2.78 2.82
N VAL A 105 14.99 2.02 3.30
CA VAL A 105 13.67 1.86 2.67
C VAL A 105 12.60 2.78 3.28
N LYS A 106 13.03 3.75 4.09
CA LYS A 106 12.16 4.75 4.68
C LYS A 106 11.34 5.50 3.62
N PHE A 107 10.02 5.46 3.78
CA PHE A 107 9.06 6.23 2.99
C PHE A 107 7.79 6.49 3.80
N SER A 108 7.58 7.74 4.20
CA SER A 108 6.42 8.22 4.94
C SER A 108 5.40 8.91 4.02
N ILE A 109 4.26 9.30 4.59
CA ILE A 109 3.25 10.04 3.83
C ILE A 109 3.73 11.46 3.51
N ASP A 110 4.61 12.03 4.34
CA ASP A 110 5.21 13.34 4.10
C ASP A 110 6.21 13.28 2.94
N ASP A 111 6.93 12.16 2.79
CA ASP A 111 7.79 11.91 1.64
C ASP A 111 6.97 11.81 0.35
N LEU A 112 5.82 11.13 0.38
CA LEU A 112 4.88 11.11 -0.75
C LEU A 112 4.31 12.49 -1.06
N ALA A 113 3.94 13.28 -0.05
CA ALA A 113 3.42 14.64 -0.21
C ALA A 113 4.46 15.59 -0.83
N ALA A 114 5.75 15.34 -0.62
CA ALA A 114 6.85 16.11 -1.20
C ALA A 114 7.18 15.76 -2.65
N ARG A 115 6.60 14.69 -3.23
CA ARG A 115 6.84 14.29 -4.62
C ARG A 115 6.15 15.24 -5.60
N SER A 116 6.88 15.68 -6.63
CA SER A 116 6.31 16.46 -7.75
C SER A 116 5.67 15.58 -8.83
N GLU A 117 6.13 14.34 -8.96
CA GLU A 117 5.67 13.36 -9.94
C GLU A 117 4.97 12.18 -9.26
N PRO A 118 4.11 11.42 -9.99
CA PRO A 118 3.55 10.17 -9.48
C PRO A 118 4.62 9.20 -8.95
N GLU A 119 4.49 8.78 -7.69
CA GLU A 119 5.43 7.84 -7.07
C GLU A 119 5.15 6.40 -7.54
N PRO A 120 6.11 5.70 -8.16
CA PRO A 120 5.98 4.27 -8.39
C PRO A 120 5.99 3.55 -7.04
N TRP A 121 4.94 2.78 -6.74
CA TRP A 121 4.85 2.00 -5.51
C TRP A 121 5.60 0.68 -5.65
N ASP A 122 6.92 0.75 -5.54
CA ASP A 122 7.87 -0.33 -5.79
C ASP A 122 8.06 -1.29 -4.61
N GLY A 123 9.00 -2.22 -4.75
CA GLY A 123 9.42 -3.11 -3.66
C GLY A 123 8.44 -4.24 -3.30
N ILE A 124 7.30 -4.34 -3.97
CA ILE A 124 6.35 -5.44 -3.75
C ILE A 124 6.93 -6.77 -4.25
N ARG A 125 7.22 -7.68 -3.32
CA ARG A 125 7.75 -9.04 -3.60
C ARG A 125 6.86 -10.19 -3.11
N ALA A 126 5.61 -9.88 -2.75
CA ALA A 126 4.59 -10.88 -2.44
C ALA A 126 3.60 -11.01 -3.61
N TYR A 127 3.40 -12.21 -4.15
CA TYR A 127 2.52 -12.43 -5.31
C TYR A 127 1.07 -11.96 -5.08
N ALA A 128 0.52 -12.15 -3.88
CA ALA A 128 -0.81 -11.67 -3.54
C ALA A 128 -0.90 -10.13 -3.58
N ALA A 129 0.09 -9.43 -3.02
CA ALA A 129 0.16 -7.97 -3.06
C ALA A 129 0.35 -7.45 -4.50
N ARG A 130 1.22 -8.11 -5.28
CA ARG A 130 1.38 -7.80 -6.71
C ARG A 130 0.08 -7.97 -7.49
N ASN A 131 -0.66 -9.04 -7.24
CA ASN A 131 -1.94 -9.26 -7.92
C ASN A 131 -2.96 -8.17 -7.57
N ASN A 132 -2.94 -7.67 -6.33
CA ASN A 132 -3.74 -6.50 -5.94
C ASN A 132 -3.29 -5.24 -6.71
N LEU A 133 -1.98 -4.96 -6.83
CA LEU A 133 -1.48 -3.85 -7.66
C LEU A 133 -1.98 -3.94 -9.11
N ARG A 134 -1.92 -5.13 -9.72
CA ARG A 134 -2.38 -5.36 -11.09
C ARG A 134 -3.90 -5.21 -11.28
N ALA A 135 -4.66 -5.29 -10.19
CA ALA A 135 -6.11 -5.13 -10.20
C ALA A 135 -6.55 -3.67 -10.00
N MET A 136 -5.65 -2.78 -9.57
CA MET A 136 -5.94 -1.36 -9.41
C MET A 136 -6.23 -0.67 -10.73
N LYS A 137 -7.10 0.34 -10.68
CA LYS A 137 -7.49 1.20 -11.78
C LYS A 137 -7.10 2.65 -11.51
N LYS A 138 -6.88 3.40 -12.58
CA LYS A 138 -6.67 4.85 -12.47
C LYS A 138 -7.90 5.49 -11.84
N GLY A 139 -7.69 6.30 -10.80
CA GLY A 139 -8.76 6.94 -10.01
C GLY A 139 -9.17 6.16 -8.76
N ASP A 140 -8.68 4.92 -8.57
CA ASP A 140 -8.84 4.19 -7.32
C ASP A 140 -8.15 4.92 -6.16
N LEU A 141 -8.67 4.75 -4.94
CA LEU A 141 -8.13 5.37 -3.74
C LEU A 141 -7.49 4.35 -2.82
N ALA A 142 -6.45 4.78 -2.09
CA ALA A 142 -5.77 3.94 -1.13
C ALA A 142 -5.51 4.68 0.18
N PHE A 143 -5.63 3.95 1.29
CA PHE A 143 -5.09 4.37 2.57
C PHE A 143 -3.58 4.19 2.57
N PHE A 144 -2.86 5.23 2.99
CA PHE A 144 -1.43 5.13 3.29
C PHE A 144 -1.29 4.62 4.73
N TYR A 145 -0.68 3.45 4.89
CA TYR A 145 -0.47 2.82 6.19
C TYR A 145 1.00 2.86 6.59
N HIS A 146 1.30 3.49 7.73
CA HIS A 146 2.62 3.41 8.36
C HIS A 146 2.77 2.06 9.05
N SER A 147 3.76 1.29 8.61
CA SER A 147 4.10 -0.03 9.14
C SER A 147 5.51 -0.04 9.71
N ASN A 148 5.81 -1.05 10.53
CA ASN A 148 7.14 -1.26 11.11
C ASN A 148 7.74 -0.01 11.79
N CYS A 149 6.90 0.73 12.51
CA CYS A 149 7.27 1.91 13.27
C CYS A 149 6.66 1.84 14.68
N LYS A 150 6.98 2.82 15.52
CA LYS A 150 6.45 2.87 16.90
C LYS A 150 4.93 2.98 16.95
N GLU A 151 4.33 3.73 16.03
CA GLU A 151 2.90 4.02 15.99
C GLU A 151 2.31 3.60 14.63
N PRO A 152 2.13 2.29 14.38
CA PRO A 152 1.62 1.80 13.10
C PRO A 152 0.14 2.12 12.97
N GLY A 153 -0.30 2.52 11.77
CA GLY A 153 -1.66 2.98 11.55
C GLY A 153 -1.91 3.60 10.17
N ILE A 154 -3.17 3.93 9.90
CA ILE A 154 -3.55 4.68 8.71
C ILE A 154 -3.30 6.17 8.99
N VAL A 155 -2.51 6.82 8.13
CA VAL A 155 -2.06 8.21 8.31
C VAL A 155 -2.63 9.18 7.27
N GLY A 156 -3.34 8.68 6.26
CA GLY A 156 -3.93 9.50 5.23
C GLY A 156 -4.33 8.70 4.00
N THR A 157 -4.56 9.40 2.89
CA THR A 157 -5.01 8.83 1.63
C THR A 157 -4.14 9.25 0.45
N MET A 158 -4.17 8.42 -0.57
CA MET A 158 -3.53 8.63 -1.87
C MET A 158 -4.41 8.10 -3.00
N GLU A 159 -4.09 8.48 -4.22
CA GLU A 159 -4.83 8.10 -5.43
C GLU A 159 -3.90 7.36 -6.41
N VAL A 160 -4.41 6.29 -7.03
CA VAL A 160 -3.73 5.62 -8.15
C VAL A 160 -3.92 6.44 -9.42
N VAL A 161 -2.86 7.03 -9.93
CA VAL A 161 -2.90 7.89 -11.13
C VAL A 161 -2.41 7.19 -12.40
N GLN A 162 -1.76 6.03 -12.25
CA GLN A 162 -1.37 5.15 -13.35
C GLN A 162 -1.56 3.68 -12.94
N GLU A 163 -2.18 2.91 -13.82
CA GLU A 163 -2.27 1.44 -13.69
C GLU A 163 -0.89 0.78 -13.73
N HIS A 164 -0.89 -0.53 -13.53
CA HIS A 164 0.34 -1.26 -13.32
C HIS A 164 1.33 -1.19 -14.49
N SER A 165 2.61 -1.10 -14.15
CA SER A 165 3.76 -1.23 -15.06
C SER A 165 4.80 -2.17 -14.43
N PRO A 166 5.79 -2.67 -15.20
CA PRO A 166 6.90 -3.45 -14.63
C PRO A 166 7.65 -2.70 -13.53
N ASP A 167 7.93 -3.37 -12.42
CA ASP A 167 8.85 -2.85 -11.39
C ASP A 167 10.30 -3.03 -11.82
N LEU A 168 10.89 -1.98 -12.40
CA LEU A 168 12.26 -2.00 -12.90
C LEU A 168 13.31 -2.10 -11.78
N SER A 169 12.97 -1.72 -10.54
CA SER A 169 13.88 -1.88 -9.39
C SER A 169 14.26 -3.34 -9.15
N ALA A 170 13.38 -4.28 -9.54
CA ALA A 170 13.63 -5.70 -9.42
C ALA A 170 14.79 -6.19 -10.31
N HIS A 171 15.22 -5.40 -11.29
CA HIS A 171 16.29 -5.74 -12.23
C HIS A 171 17.62 -5.04 -11.91
N ASP A 172 17.65 -4.16 -10.90
CA ASP A 172 18.88 -3.47 -10.48
C ASP A 172 19.50 -4.18 -9.25
N PRO A 173 20.70 -4.78 -9.37
CA PRO A 173 21.39 -5.42 -8.26
C PRO A 173 21.72 -4.50 -7.07
N LYS A 174 21.61 -3.18 -7.24
CA LYS A 174 21.82 -2.18 -6.18
C LYS A 174 20.52 -1.79 -5.46
N ALA A 175 19.36 -2.18 -5.99
CA ALA A 175 18.08 -1.86 -5.36
C ALA A 175 17.85 -2.73 -4.11
N PRO A 176 17.13 -2.21 -3.10
CA PRO A 176 16.83 -2.95 -1.87
C PRO A 176 16.11 -4.26 -2.15
N TYR A 177 15.27 -4.30 -3.19
CA TYR A 177 14.41 -5.43 -3.50
C TYR A 177 14.75 -6.08 -4.85
N TYR A 178 16.03 -6.14 -5.21
CA TYR A 178 16.50 -6.87 -6.40
C TYR A 178 15.98 -8.32 -6.43
N ASP A 179 15.48 -8.78 -7.58
CA ASP A 179 15.11 -10.18 -7.80
C ASP A 179 15.87 -10.72 -9.03
N PRO A 180 16.96 -11.51 -8.85
CA PRO A 180 17.74 -12.07 -9.95
C PRO A 180 16.94 -13.03 -10.84
N LYS A 181 15.75 -13.46 -10.39
CA LYS A 181 14.86 -14.35 -11.15
C LYS A 181 13.80 -13.58 -11.94
N SER A 182 13.70 -12.25 -11.80
CA SER A 182 12.82 -11.41 -12.62
C SER A 182 13.56 -11.01 -13.89
N LYS A 183 13.03 -11.35 -15.07
CA LYS A 183 13.67 -11.05 -16.35
C LYS A 183 13.06 -9.78 -16.94
N PRO A 184 13.83 -8.91 -17.62
CA PRO A 184 13.25 -7.76 -18.33
C PRO A 184 12.21 -8.13 -19.39
N SER A 185 12.36 -9.29 -20.04
CA SER A 185 11.40 -9.80 -21.04
C SER A 185 10.11 -10.38 -20.45
N ASP A 186 10.11 -10.74 -19.16
CA ASP A 186 8.95 -11.27 -18.43
C ASP A 186 9.03 -10.81 -16.96
N PRO A 187 8.70 -9.53 -16.69
CA PRO A 187 8.85 -8.94 -15.37
C PRO A 187 7.85 -9.55 -14.38
N LYS A 188 8.40 -10.15 -13.31
CA LYS A 188 7.58 -10.80 -12.27
C LYS A 188 6.79 -9.83 -11.43
N TRP A 189 7.34 -8.63 -11.25
CA TRP A 189 6.88 -7.62 -10.30
C TRP A 189 6.30 -6.42 -11.03
N SER A 190 5.39 -5.74 -10.35
CA SER A 190 4.66 -4.62 -10.91
C SER A 190 4.56 -3.51 -9.88
N VAL A 191 4.53 -2.27 -10.34
CA VAL A 191 4.20 -1.08 -9.56
C VAL A 191 2.93 -0.47 -10.10
N VAL A 192 2.23 0.32 -9.29
CA VAL A 192 1.30 1.36 -9.76
C VAL A 192 1.93 2.71 -9.46
N HIS A 193 1.42 3.79 -10.06
CA HIS A 193 1.87 5.13 -9.66
C HIS A 193 0.80 5.84 -8.84
N VAL A 194 1.20 6.40 -7.70
CA VAL A 194 0.30 7.06 -6.77
C VAL A 194 0.64 8.53 -6.58
N LYS A 195 -0.35 9.33 -6.21
CA LYS A 195 -0.15 10.70 -5.73
C LYS A 195 -0.75 10.87 -4.34
N PHE A 196 -0.10 11.71 -3.54
CA PHE A 196 -0.65 12.19 -2.28
C PHE A 196 -2.04 12.80 -2.49
N ARG A 197 -2.98 12.51 -1.57
CA ARG A 197 -4.31 13.11 -1.58
C ARG A 197 -4.61 13.87 -0.27
N SER A 198 -4.42 13.23 0.87
CA SER A 198 -4.59 13.89 2.18
C SER A 198 -3.77 13.22 3.27
N LYS A 199 -3.40 14.01 4.29
CA LYS A 199 -2.83 13.52 5.54
C LYS A 199 -3.88 13.72 6.64
N PHE A 200 -4.11 12.70 7.47
CA PHE A 200 -5.03 12.81 8.58
C PHE A 200 -4.41 13.61 9.73
N ALA A 201 -5.22 14.45 10.38
CA ALA A 201 -4.78 15.23 11.55
C ALA A 201 -4.35 14.32 12.71
N VAL A 202 -5.08 13.22 12.90
CA VAL A 202 -4.76 12.17 13.89
C VAL A 202 -4.82 10.81 13.19
N PRO A 203 -3.72 10.02 13.19
CA PRO A 203 -3.73 8.68 12.61
C PRO A 203 -4.74 7.73 13.25
N ILE A 204 -5.26 6.79 12.47
CA ILE A 204 -6.05 5.66 12.99
C ILE A 204 -5.07 4.54 13.34
N GLY A 205 -4.79 4.36 14.64
CA GLY A 205 -3.77 3.44 15.12
C GLY A 205 -4.14 1.97 14.92
N LEU A 206 -3.15 1.09 14.84
CA LEU A 206 -3.35 -0.36 14.71
C LEU A 206 -4.19 -0.96 15.84
N LYS A 207 -4.08 -0.43 17.07
CA LYS A 207 -4.90 -0.87 18.19
C LYS A 207 -6.40 -0.61 17.92
N GLU A 208 -6.73 0.61 17.50
CA GLU A 208 -8.10 1.00 17.12
C GLU A 208 -8.62 0.13 15.96
N LEU A 209 -7.79 -0.07 14.93
CA LEU A 209 -8.14 -0.93 13.80
C LEU A 209 -8.46 -2.36 14.23
N ARG A 210 -7.70 -2.92 15.19
CA ARG A 210 -7.97 -4.27 15.73
C ARG A 210 -9.24 -4.31 16.58
N GLU A 211 -9.52 -3.28 17.36
CA GLU A 211 -10.76 -3.17 18.14
C GLU A 211 -11.99 -3.08 17.22
N MET A 212 -11.90 -2.29 16.14
CA MET A 212 -12.91 -2.19 15.09
C MET A 212 -12.98 -3.43 14.20
N GLY A 213 -11.99 -4.32 14.26
CA GLY A 213 -11.93 -5.59 13.54
C GLY A 213 -12.29 -6.83 14.35
N ALA A 214 -12.73 -6.67 15.60
CA ALA A 214 -13.26 -7.78 16.39
C ALA A 214 -14.55 -8.35 15.76
N ALA A 215 -14.95 -9.56 16.17
CA ALA A 215 -16.15 -10.20 15.65
C ALA A 215 -17.40 -9.32 15.83
N GLY A 216 -18.19 -9.16 14.77
CA GLY A 216 -19.38 -8.32 14.73
C GLY A 216 -19.11 -6.81 14.60
N LYS A 217 -17.86 -6.39 14.35
CA LYS A 217 -17.48 -4.98 14.18
C LYS A 217 -17.25 -4.63 12.71
N PRO A 218 -17.28 -3.34 12.33
CA PRO A 218 -17.28 -2.91 10.93
C PRO A 218 -16.08 -3.38 10.10
N LEU A 219 -14.93 -3.64 10.73
CA LEU A 219 -13.70 -4.10 10.05
C LEU A 219 -13.44 -5.61 10.23
N GLU A 220 -14.42 -6.39 10.67
CA GLU A 220 -14.26 -7.84 10.90
C GLU A 220 -13.67 -8.58 9.69
N ASN A 221 -14.01 -8.12 8.48
CA ASN A 221 -13.59 -8.74 7.23
C ASN A 221 -12.41 -8.07 6.54
N MET A 222 -11.80 -7.06 7.17
CA MET A 222 -10.75 -6.26 6.56
C MET A 222 -9.53 -7.12 6.23
N GLN A 223 -9.16 -7.17 4.95
CA GLN A 223 -8.09 -8.05 4.47
C GLN A 223 -6.77 -7.78 5.19
N MET A 224 -6.45 -6.52 5.46
CA MET A 224 -5.23 -6.12 6.16
C MET A 224 -5.13 -6.75 7.57
N LEU A 225 -6.24 -6.85 8.30
CA LEU A 225 -6.27 -7.42 9.65
C LEU A 225 -6.19 -8.95 9.63
N LYS A 226 -6.83 -9.60 8.64
CA LYS A 226 -6.76 -11.06 8.46
C LYS A 226 -5.42 -11.54 7.90
N GLN A 227 -4.78 -10.73 7.06
CA GLN A 227 -3.52 -11.04 6.38
C GLN A 227 -2.45 -10.01 6.74
N SER A 228 -1.99 -10.02 7.99
CA SER A 228 -1.10 -8.99 8.55
C SER A 228 0.19 -8.78 7.76
N ARG A 229 0.72 -9.82 7.10
CA ARG A 229 1.94 -9.78 6.26
C ARG A 229 1.71 -9.24 4.84
N LEU A 230 0.45 -9.04 4.42
CA LEU A 230 0.13 -8.51 3.11
C LEU A 230 0.33 -6.98 3.12
N SER A 231 1.19 -6.46 2.23
CA SER A 231 1.53 -5.03 2.14
C SER A 231 0.58 -4.21 1.28
N VAL A 232 -0.14 -4.87 0.36
CA VAL A 232 -1.16 -4.25 -0.49
C VAL A 232 -2.43 -5.06 -0.33
N SER A 233 -3.46 -4.47 0.25
CA SER A 233 -4.73 -5.14 0.56
C SER A 233 -5.92 -4.37 -0.01
N LYS A 234 -6.97 -5.10 -0.39
CA LYS A 234 -8.27 -4.56 -0.73
C LYS A 234 -8.95 -3.98 0.51
N VAL A 235 -9.74 -2.94 0.28
CA VAL A 235 -10.66 -2.33 1.23
C VAL A 235 -12.02 -2.29 0.54
N SER A 236 -13.07 -2.75 1.20
CA SER A 236 -14.43 -2.62 0.67
C SER A 236 -14.91 -1.17 0.76
N ALA A 237 -15.90 -0.78 -0.04
CA ALA A 237 -16.49 0.55 0.04
C ALA A 237 -17.02 0.87 1.45
N ALA A 238 -17.68 -0.09 2.10
CA ALA A 238 -18.18 0.08 3.47
C ALA A 238 -17.05 0.29 4.50
N GLU A 239 -15.94 -0.45 4.38
CA GLU A 239 -14.77 -0.25 5.26
C GLU A 239 -14.09 1.11 4.99
N TRP A 240 -14.02 1.53 3.73
CA TRP A 240 -13.48 2.83 3.35
C TRP A 240 -14.29 3.97 3.94
N GLU A 241 -15.60 3.98 3.71
CA GLU A 241 -16.53 4.98 4.23
C GLU A 241 -16.47 5.05 5.76
N TYR A 242 -16.47 3.89 6.43
CA TYR A 242 -16.36 3.81 7.88
C TYR A 242 -15.06 4.42 8.41
N LEU A 243 -13.91 4.06 7.82
CA LEU A 243 -12.60 4.58 8.23
C LEU A 243 -12.44 6.07 7.94
N MET A 244 -13.02 6.57 6.85
CA MET A 244 -13.06 8.02 6.57
C MET A 244 -13.88 8.75 7.65
N GLY A 245 -15.03 8.22 8.05
CA GLY A 245 -15.81 8.78 9.16
C GLY A 245 -15.04 8.79 10.49
N VAL A 246 -14.30 7.72 10.79
CA VAL A 246 -13.42 7.67 11.97
C VAL A 246 -12.31 8.74 11.89
N ALA A 247 -11.73 8.95 10.72
CA ALA A 247 -10.71 9.99 10.52
C ALA A 247 -11.28 11.40 10.73
N GLU A 248 -12.49 11.68 10.23
CA GLU A 248 -13.20 12.95 10.41
C GLU A 248 -13.58 13.21 11.86
N GLU A 249 -14.08 12.18 12.57
CA GLU A 249 -14.40 12.26 13.99
C GLU A 249 -13.16 12.57 14.82
N LYS A 250 -12.03 11.90 14.54
CA LYS A 250 -10.77 12.13 15.24
C LYS A 250 -10.20 13.52 14.95
N ALA A 251 -10.31 14.01 13.71
CA ALA A 251 -9.89 15.36 13.35
C ALA A 251 -10.73 16.43 14.07
N SER A 252 -12.03 16.19 14.27
CA SER A 252 -12.92 17.12 14.98
C SER A 252 -12.67 17.20 16.48
N LYS A 253 -11.96 16.21 17.06
CA LYS A 253 -11.63 16.13 18.50
C LYS A 253 -10.21 16.59 18.82
N ALA A 254 -9.38 16.85 17.80
CA ALA A 254 -7.99 17.28 17.93
C ALA A 254 -7.89 18.80 18.02
#